data_AF-A0A524ET90-F1
#
_entry.id   AF-A0A524ET90-F1
#
_cell.length_a   1.000
_cell.length_b   1.000
_cell.length_c   1.000
_cell.angle_alpha   90.00
_cell.angle_beta   90.00
_cell.angle_gamma   90.00
#
_symmetry.space_group_name_H-M   'P 1'
#
loop_
_entity.id
_entity.type
_entity.pdbx_description
1 polymer ?
#
loop_
_entity_poly.entity_id
_entity_poly.type
_entity_poly.pdbx_seq_one_letter_code
_entity_poly.pdbx_strand_id
1 'polypeptide(L)'
;MSYRNLLNLKDEQQIFELIKSSLDLFKGPNFQLGNNYLTGELNSSTFERKSYLLGNLLDEKRNYNLKLKLKCLRYSHGLKENRYFNVFSDIMRDLKRSHKSNEDLLHQFFQRLDKYLESIRQKPIFGYKLIFPINLNFKKGVLVEFLQRNRDLKIKLVDNINEYYPTIWEYINQHYPSNGLPERNENVRNLLSSCHGFNIHYFIVESHARNVSFAVKQASRELGANLGLYLFVQLEGRGILHLSPGPFPSEHSMTKVRMPVVYVIQNQVCEFILFKFYEKFSNPQDISLQDLKNIAGDISFINKIKNSKLRLLLYEAFNYYYDALTSTKYSTAFMSFWNIIEMLFLKSKDLTLKTIVHHLKSTFPEGTDNKKDMEQLIDIMLRKRNLYVHESKDTITSEDRDYLKIIVE
;
A
#
# COMPACT_ATOMS: atom_id res chain seq x y z
N MET A 1 24.29 -1.15 -35.45
CA MET A 1 24.00 -2.60 -35.37
C MET A 1 22.56 -2.76 -34.93
N SER A 2 21.73 -3.45 -35.72
CA SER A 2 20.29 -3.61 -35.45
C SER A 2 20.05 -4.65 -34.34
N TYR A 3 19.32 -4.27 -33.28
CA TYR A 3 18.90 -5.18 -32.21
C TYR A 3 17.91 -6.26 -32.67
N ARG A 4 17.39 -6.20 -33.90
CA ARG A 4 16.59 -7.31 -34.48
C ARG A 4 17.34 -8.64 -34.44
N ASN A 5 18.68 -8.62 -34.44
CA ASN A 5 19.49 -9.82 -34.36
C ASN A 5 19.85 -10.28 -32.93
N LEU A 6 19.34 -9.62 -31.87
CA LEU A 6 19.78 -9.85 -30.49
C LEU A 6 18.72 -10.46 -29.54
N LEU A 7 17.45 -10.51 -29.92
CA LEU A 7 16.38 -11.06 -29.08
C LEU A 7 15.56 -12.10 -29.84
N ASN A 8 15.97 -13.37 -29.76
CA ASN A 8 15.17 -14.50 -30.22
C ASN A 8 14.13 -14.83 -29.14
N LEU A 9 13.04 -14.05 -29.11
CA LEU A 9 11.99 -14.17 -28.09
C LEU A 9 11.05 -15.32 -28.43
N LYS A 10 10.68 -16.13 -27.43
CA LYS A 10 9.72 -17.22 -27.64
C LYS A 10 8.30 -16.69 -27.89
N ASP A 11 7.94 -15.59 -27.20
CA ASP A 11 6.58 -15.03 -27.20
C ASP A 11 6.51 -13.66 -27.92
N GLU A 12 7.38 -13.46 -28.94
CA GLU A 12 7.56 -12.17 -29.62
C GLU A 12 6.24 -11.54 -30.09
N GLN A 13 5.39 -12.32 -30.76
CA GLN A 13 4.12 -11.85 -31.31
C GLN A 13 3.13 -11.45 -30.21
N GLN A 14 3.06 -12.18 -29.11
CA GLN A 14 2.19 -11.87 -27.98
C GLN A 14 2.66 -10.60 -27.24
N ILE A 15 3.98 -10.45 -27.07
CA ILE A 15 4.60 -9.24 -26.51
C ILE A 15 4.29 -8.03 -27.41
N PHE A 16 4.46 -8.18 -28.73
CA PHE A 16 4.16 -7.14 -29.70
C PHE A 16 2.70 -6.70 -29.64
N GLU A 17 1.74 -7.63 -29.64
CA GLU A 17 0.31 -7.32 -29.57
C GLU A 17 -0.10 -6.66 -28.24
N LEU A 18 0.53 -7.06 -27.11
CA LEU A 18 0.32 -6.37 -25.83
C LEU A 18 0.85 -4.93 -25.85
N ILE A 19 2.01 -4.69 -26.45
CA ILE A 19 2.56 -3.33 -26.59
C ILE A 19 1.66 -2.49 -27.50
N LYS A 20 1.30 -3.01 -28.68
CA LYS A 20 0.46 -2.33 -29.67
C LYS A 20 -0.93 -2.01 -29.11
N SER A 21 -1.62 -2.99 -28.55
CA SER A 21 -2.94 -2.79 -27.96
C SER A 21 -2.90 -1.93 -26.69
N SER A 22 -1.75 -1.79 -26.02
CA SER A 22 -1.56 -0.82 -24.94
C SER A 22 -1.39 0.60 -25.49
N LEU A 23 -0.69 0.78 -26.61
CA LEU A 23 -0.58 2.07 -27.30
C LEU A 23 -1.92 2.54 -27.88
N ASP A 24 -2.75 1.62 -28.33
CA ASP A 24 -4.09 1.93 -28.85
C ASP A 24 -5.03 2.46 -27.77
N LEU A 25 -4.79 2.17 -26.48
CA LEU A 25 -5.48 2.83 -25.36
C LEU A 25 -5.22 4.35 -25.30
N PHE A 26 -4.23 4.84 -26.05
CA PHE A 26 -3.93 6.24 -26.19
C PHE A 26 -4.40 6.85 -27.53
N LYS A 27 -5.11 6.12 -28.42
CA LYS A 27 -5.61 6.63 -29.72
C LYS A 27 -7.11 7.00 -29.67
N GLY A 28 -7.54 7.90 -30.58
CA GLY A 28 -8.94 8.36 -30.71
C GLY A 28 -9.30 9.58 -29.83
N PRO A 29 -10.58 10.01 -29.78
CA PRO A 29 -11.07 11.11 -28.93
C PRO A 29 -10.82 10.88 -27.43
N ASN A 30 -10.33 9.70 -27.04
CA ASN A 30 -9.84 9.35 -25.72
C ASN A 30 -8.44 9.93 -25.45
N PHE A 31 -8.33 11.27 -25.45
CA PHE A 31 -7.23 12.04 -24.86
C PHE A 31 -7.10 11.86 -23.32
N GLN A 32 -7.68 10.79 -22.77
CA GLN A 32 -8.07 10.68 -21.36
C GLN A 32 -6.99 10.14 -20.43
N LEU A 33 -5.98 9.41 -20.93
CA LEU A 33 -4.76 9.12 -20.17
C LEU A 33 -3.80 10.33 -20.11
N GLY A 34 -4.03 11.33 -20.96
CA GLY A 34 -3.28 12.59 -20.95
C GLY A 34 -3.77 13.59 -19.91
N ASN A 35 -5.09 13.70 -19.68
CA ASN A 35 -5.66 14.84 -18.94
C ASN A 35 -6.90 14.59 -18.04
N ASN A 36 -7.49 13.40 -17.89
CA ASN A 36 -8.74 13.26 -17.10
C ASN A 36 -8.55 12.53 -15.76
N TYR A 37 -8.42 13.31 -14.69
CA TYR A 37 -8.34 12.83 -13.31
C TYR A 37 -9.69 12.55 -12.63
N LEU A 38 -10.83 12.78 -13.31
CA LEU A 38 -12.14 12.76 -12.64
C LEU A 38 -13.00 11.49 -12.82
N THR A 39 -12.81 10.65 -13.85
CA THR A 39 -13.54 9.34 -13.93
C THR A 39 -12.83 8.20 -14.70
N GLY A 40 -11.55 8.32 -15.11
CA GLY A 40 -10.84 7.39 -16.03
C GLY A 40 -10.45 5.98 -15.53
N GLU A 41 -11.20 5.37 -14.61
CA GLU A 41 -10.83 4.13 -13.90
C GLU A 41 -10.78 2.87 -14.79
N LEU A 42 -11.64 2.76 -15.81
CA LEU A 42 -11.73 1.60 -16.70
C LEU A 42 -10.50 1.43 -17.62
N ASN A 43 -9.96 2.54 -18.13
CA ASN A 43 -8.76 2.52 -18.96
C ASN A 43 -7.48 2.31 -18.12
N SER A 44 -7.43 2.85 -16.89
CA SER A 44 -6.33 2.58 -15.95
C SER A 44 -6.28 1.10 -15.58
N SER A 45 -7.41 0.51 -15.20
CA SER A 45 -7.49 -0.92 -14.85
C SER A 45 -7.16 -1.84 -16.04
N THR A 46 -7.60 -1.49 -17.26
CA THR A 46 -7.24 -2.22 -18.48
C THR A 46 -5.74 -2.13 -18.76
N PHE A 47 -5.14 -0.94 -18.63
CA PHE A 47 -3.69 -0.77 -18.82
C PHE A 47 -2.88 -1.45 -17.71
N GLU A 48 -3.34 -1.45 -16.46
CA GLU A 48 -2.75 -2.20 -15.34
C GLU A 48 -2.72 -3.71 -15.62
N ARG A 49 -3.84 -4.28 -16.08
CA ARG A 49 -3.93 -5.70 -16.46
C ARG A 49 -2.99 -6.03 -17.61
N LYS A 50 -2.98 -5.22 -18.68
CA LYS A 50 -2.06 -5.41 -19.81
C LYS A 50 -0.60 -5.28 -19.40
N SER A 51 -0.28 -4.32 -18.54
CA SER A 51 1.07 -4.13 -17.99
C SER A 51 1.50 -5.33 -17.14
N TYR A 52 0.60 -5.92 -16.36
CA TYR A 52 0.87 -7.12 -15.59
C TYR A 52 1.15 -8.33 -16.49
N LEU A 53 0.33 -8.56 -17.51
CA LEU A 53 0.53 -9.65 -18.47
C LEU A 53 1.85 -9.50 -19.23
N LEU A 54 2.12 -8.29 -19.75
CA LEU A 54 3.38 -7.98 -20.42
C LEU A 54 4.58 -8.20 -19.48
N GLY A 55 4.48 -7.74 -18.23
CA GLY A 55 5.52 -7.94 -17.22
C GLY A 55 5.83 -9.42 -16.96
N ASN A 56 4.82 -10.27 -16.90
CA ASN A 56 5.00 -11.71 -16.70
C ASN A 56 5.69 -12.39 -17.88
N LEU A 57 5.36 -12.03 -19.12
CA LEU A 57 6.04 -12.55 -20.31
C LEU A 57 7.52 -12.14 -20.33
N LEU A 58 7.80 -10.88 -19.95
CA LEU A 58 9.16 -10.34 -19.92
C LEU A 58 9.99 -10.87 -18.75
N ASP A 59 9.36 -11.34 -17.68
CA ASP A 59 10.01 -11.98 -16.53
C ASP A 59 10.70 -13.30 -16.92
N GLU A 60 10.27 -13.96 -18.01
CA GLU A 60 10.89 -15.19 -18.49
C GLU A 60 12.33 -14.95 -18.98
N LYS A 61 13.25 -15.83 -18.54
CA LYS A 61 14.67 -15.76 -18.91
C LYS A 61 14.89 -15.84 -20.43
N ARG A 62 14.03 -16.61 -21.11
CA ARG A 62 14.09 -16.82 -22.57
C ARG A 62 13.58 -15.62 -23.37
N ASN A 63 12.90 -14.68 -22.71
CA ASN A 63 12.43 -13.46 -23.33
C ASN A 63 13.36 -12.29 -22.99
N TYR A 64 13.21 -11.69 -21.80
CA TYR A 64 13.97 -10.48 -21.43
C TYR A 64 14.56 -10.53 -20.01
N ASN A 65 14.15 -11.52 -19.20
CA ASN A 65 14.61 -11.69 -17.82
C ASN A 65 14.40 -10.42 -16.96
N LEU A 66 13.27 -9.73 -17.15
CA LEU A 66 12.94 -8.48 -16.49
C LEU A 66 13.02 -8.61 -14.96
N LYS A 67 12.55 -9.75 -14.43
CA LYS A 67 12.61 -10.09 -13.00
C LYS A 67 14.01 -9.95 -12.41
N LEU A 68 15.04 -10.45 -13.11
CA LEU A 68 16.41 -10.39 -12.64
C LEU A 68 16.94 -8.96 -12.69
N LYS A 69 16.69 -8.24 -13.80
CA LYS A 69 17.07 -6.83 -13.95
C LYS A 69 16.44 -5.97 -12.84
N LEU A 70 15.14 -6.17 -12.55
CA LEU A 70 14.43 -5.50 -11.45
C LEU A 70 14.96 -5.90 -10.06
N LYS A 71 15.40 -7.15 -9.87
CA LYS A 71 16.03 -7.60 -8.61
C LYS A 71 17.33 -6.83 -8.34
N CYS A 72 18.11 -6.52 -9.37
CA CYS A 72 19.29 -5.64 -9.25
C CYS A 72 18.92 -4.20 -8.85
N LEU A 73 17.66 -3.81 -9.04
CA LEU A 73 17.11 -2.49 -8.67
C LEU A 73 16.24 -2.54 -7.40
N ARG A 74 16.45 -3.53 -6.51
CA ARG A 74 15.63 -3.76 -5.30
C ARG A 74 15.42 -2.51 -4.43
N TYR A 75 16.38 -1.58 -4.44
CA TYR A 75 16.38 -0.33 -3.69
C TYR A 75 15.61 0.83 -4.35
N SER A 76 14.89 0.58 -5.44
CA SER A 76 14.11 1.62 -6.14
C SER A 76 12.64 1.28 -6.34
N HIS A 77 12.28 0.01 -6.61
CA HIS A 77 10.92 -0.31 -7.10
C HIS A 77 10.16 -1.33 -6.25
N GLY A 78 10.84 -2.12 -5.41
CA GLY A 78 10.17 -3.06 -4.51
C GLY A 78 9.55 -4.22 -5.29
N LEU A 79 9.99 -5.42 -4.96
CA LEU A 79 9.73 -6.59 -5.79
C LEU A 79 8.27 -7.10 -5.69
N LYS A 80 7.18 -6.34 -5.55
CA LYS A 80 5.85 -7.01 -5.65
C LYS A 80 4.60 -6.18 -5.99
N GLU A 81 4.54 -4.88 -5.75
CA GLU A 81 3.20 -4.24 -5.61
C GLU A 81 2.92 -3.05 -6.53
N ASN A 82 3.73 -2.86 -7.58
CA ASN A 82 3.41 -2.00 -8.75
C ASN A 82 4.46 -2.17 -9.87
N ARG A 83 4.95 -3.40 -10.07
CA ARG A 83 6.22 -3.64 -10.78
C ARG A 83 6.26 -3.15 -12.23
N TYR A 84 5.12 -3.10 -12.91
CA TYR A 84 5.08 -2.93 -14.37
C TYR A 84 4.29 -1.72 -14.83
N PHE A 85 3.18 -1.37 -14.15
CA PHE A 85 2.28 -0.31 -14.60
C PHE A 85 2.96 1.06 -14.73
N ASN A 86 3.60 1.57 -13.67
CA ASN A 86 4.23 2.88 -13.71
C ASN A 86 5.37 2.94 -14.74
N VAL A 87 6.22 1.90 -14.76
CA VAL A 87 7.36 1.78 -15.68
C VAL A 87 6.88 1.77 -17.13
N PHE A 88 5.87 0.95 -17.43
CA PHE A 88 5.33 0.85 -18.78
C PHE A 88 4.49 2.07 -19.14
N SER A 89 3.83 2.74 -18.20
CA SER A 89 3.09 3.98 -18.49
C SER A 89 3.99 5.05 -19.10
N ASP A 90 5.14 5.30 -18.49
CA ASP A 90 6.10 6.29 -18.97
C ASP A 90 6.70 5.87 -20.31
N ILE A 91 7.11 4.60 -20.44
CA ILE A 91 7.65 4.05 -21.70
C ILE A 91 6.63 4.12 -22.84
N MET A 92 5.36 3.77 -22.59
CA MET A 92 4.31 3.79 -23.60
C MET A 92 3.93 5.22 -24.00
N ARG A 93 3.92 6.16 -23.05
CA ARG A 93 3.72 7.58 -23.32
C ARG A 93 4.82 8.15 -24.20
N ASP A 94 6.07 7.81 -23.89
CA ASP A 94 7.22 8.25 -24.68
C ASP A 94 7.27 7.59 -26.05
N LEU A 95 6.96 6.29 -26.14
CA LEU A 95 6.80 5.58 -27.41
C LEU A 95 5.78 6.30 -28.28
N LYS A 96 4.59 6.58 -27.75
CA LYS A 96 3.52 7.27 -28.47
C LYS A 96 3.99 8.59 -29.09
N ARG A 97 4.71 9.42 -28.32
CA ARG A 97 5.19 10.74 -28.80
C ARG A 97 6.12 10.63 -30.01
N SER A 98 6.83 9.52 -30.13
CA SER A 98 7.80 9.25 -31.19
C SER A 98 7.34 8.25 -32.25
N HIS A 99 6.17 7.63 -32.08
CA HIS A 99 5.72 6.51 -32.90
C HIS A 99 5.22 7.00 -34.25
N LYS A 100 5.94 6.68 -35.33
CA LYS A 100 5.58 7.04 -36.71
C LYS A 100 5.14 5.82 -37.56
N SER A 101 5.59 4.61 -37.23
CA SER A 101 5.22 3.37 -37.91
C SER A 101 5.37 2.16 -36.98
N ASN A 102 4.65 1.06 -37.26
CA ASN A 102 4.75 -0.19 -36.48
C ASN A 102 6.04 -0.97 -36.76
N GLU A 103 6.69 -0.68 -37.90
CA GLU A 103 8.03 -1.16 -38.18
C GLU A 103 8.94 -0.63 -37.07
N ASP A 104 9.45 -1.53 -36.22
CA ASP A 104 10.38 -1.25 -35.12
C ASP A 104 9.78 -0.96 -33.74
N LEU A 105 8.45 -1.11 -33.55
CA LEU A 105 7.79 -0.87 -32.25
C LEU A 105 8.40 -1.68 -31.10
N LEU A 106 8.63 -2.98 -31.32
CA LEU A 106 9.18 -3.88 -30.31
C LEU A 106 10.60 -3.47 -29.90
N HIS A 107 11.43 -3.13 -30.88
CA HIS A 107 12.80 -2.65 -30.66
C HIS A 107 12.81 -1.35 -29.86
N GLN A 108 12.00 -0.39 -30.28
CA GLN A 108 11.83 0.90 -29.64
C GLN A 108 11.36 0.78 -28.18
N PHE A 109 10.48 -0.18 -27.90
CA PHE A 109 10.04 -0.49 -26.53
C PHE A 109 11.20 -0.99 -25.68
N PHE A 110 11.94 -1.99 -26.16
CA PHE A 110 13.07 -2.56 -25.41
C PHE A 110 14.19 -1.55 -25.17
N GLN A 111 14.52 -0.71 -26.15
CA GLN A 111 15.51 0.36 -25.95
C GLN A 111 15.09 1.35 -24.84
N ARG A 112 13.82 1.75 -24.81
CA ARG A 112 13.32 2.65 -23.76
C ARG A 112 13.27 1.96 -22.41
N LEU A 113 12.93 0.68 -22.37
CA LEU A 113 12.96 -0.12 -21.15
C LEU A 113 14.39 -0.27 -20.61
N ASP A 114 15.37 -0.60 -21.45
CA ASP A 114 16.78 -0.68 -21.05
C ASP A 114 17.30 0.69 -20.56
N LYS A 115 16.99 1.77 -21.29
CA LYS A 115 17.36 3.15 -20.89
C LYS A 115 16.75 3.51 -19.53
N TYR A 116 15.48 3.18 -19.31
CA TYR A 116 14.80 3.39 -18.04
C TYR A 116 15.47 2.63 -16.91
N LEU A 117 15.71 1.32 -17.09
CA LEU A 117 16.36 0.47 -16.09
C LEU A 117 17.78 0.96 -15.75
N GLU A 118 18.55 1.36 -16.76
CA GLU A 118 19.91 1.87 -16.59
C GLU A 118 19.91 3.23 -15.87
N SER A 119 18.96 4.11 -16.17
CA SER A 119 18.80 5.40 -15.49
C SER A 119 18.58 5.24 -13.97
N ILE A 120 17.93 4.15 -13.56
CA ILE A 120 17.74 3.83 -12.14
C ILE A 120 19.00 3.21 -11.57
N ARG A 121 19.65 2.32 -12.32
CA ARG A 121 20.88 1.63 -11.91
C ARG A 121 22.02 2.60 -11.61
N GLN A 122 22.06 3.74 -12.28
CA GLN A 122 23.09 4.76 -12.09
C GLN A 122 22.85 5.66 -10.87
N LYS A 123 21.62 5.73 -10.34
CA LYS A 123 21.31 6.58 -9.17
C LYS A 123 21.96 6.02 -7.90
N PRO A 124 22.76 6.77 -7.13
CA PRO A 124 23.34 6.26 -5.89
C PRO A 124 22.28 5.77 -4.89
N ILE A 125 22.67 4.82 -4.04
CA ILE A 125 21.85 4.37 -2.91
C ILE A 125 22.20 5.27 -1.73
N PHE A 126 21.19 5.92 -1.17
CA PHE A 126 21.32 6.77 0.00
C PHE A 126 20.72 6.09 1.23
N GLY A 127 21.30 6.37 2.39
CA GLY A 127 20.73 6.06 3.70
C GLY A 127 19.81 7.19 4.14
N TYR A 128 18.55 6.85 4.41
CA TYR A 128 17.53 7.76 4.92
C TYR A 128 17.16 7.37 6.35
N LYS A 129 17.02 8.37 7.22
CA LYS A 129 16.30 8.26 8.48
C LYS A 129 14.92 8.88 8.29
N LEU A 130 13.89 8.06 8.33
CA LEU A 130 12.50 8.49 8.14
C LEU A 130 11.82 8.55 9.49
N ILE A 131 11.33 9.73 9.87
CA ILE A 131 10.73 9.96 11.19
C ILE A 131 9.23 10.16 11.02
N PHE A 132 8.44 9.35 11.70
CA PHE A 132 6.97 9.36 11.66
C PHE A 132 6.43 9.68 13.06
N PRO A 133 5.91 10.89 13.30
CA PRO A 133 5.20 11.18 14.54
C PRO A 133 3.93 10.35 14.62
N ILE A 134 3.63 9.83 15.81
CA ILE A 134 2.40 9.11 16.11
C ILE A 134 1.75 9.63 17.38
N ASN A 135 0.43 9.79 17.34
CA ASN A 135 -0.38 10.24 18.48
C ASN A 135 -0.74 9.08 19.40
N LEU A 136 0.28 8.32 19.77
CA LEU A 136 0.22 7.25 20.75
C LEU A 136 1.26 7.51 21.83
N ASN A 137 0.90 7.17 23.05
CA ASN A 137 1.73 7.37 24.20
C ASN A 137 2.00 6.05 24.92
N PHE A 138 3.27 5.66 24.91
CA PHE A 138 3.76 4.39 25.43
C PHE A 138 4.35 4.51 26.84
N LYS A 139 3.89 5.48 27.66
CA LYS A 139 4.28 5.76 29.07
C LYS A 139 4.69 4.54 29.93
N LYS A 140 4.03 3.39 29.75
CA LYS A 140 4.21 2.18 30.57
C LYS A 140 5.27 1.20 30.01
N GLY A 141 5.94 1.56 28.93
CA GLY A 141 6.98 0.77 28.26
C GLY A 141 6.90 0.90 26.73
N VAL A 142 8.04 0.93 26.06
CA VAL A 142 8.14 1.02 24.60
C VAL A 142 8.33 -0.37 24.00
N LEU A 143 7.60 -0.68 22.92
CA LEU A 143 7.84 -1.91 22.17
C LEU A 143 9.25 -1.89 21.55
N VAL A 144 10.00 -2.97 21.78
CA VAL A 144 11.33 -3.17 21.20
C VAL A 144 11.32 -4.09 19.97
N GLU A 145 10.24 -4.84 19.79
CA GLU A 145 10.01 -5.71 18.63
C GLU A 145 8.85 -5.18 17.79
N PHE A 146 8.97 -5.37 16.48
CA PHE A 146 8.00 -4.93 15.49
C PHE A 146 7.73 -6.05 14.49
N LEU A 147 6.52 -6.08 13.93
CA LEU A 147 6.26 -6.84 12.71
C LEU A 147 7.11 -6.26 11.59
N GLN A 148 7.98 -7.09 11.00
CA GLN A 148 8.87 -6.67 9.93
C GLN A 148 8.90 -7.69 8.79
N ARG A 149 8.51 -7.25 7.59
CA ARG A 149 8.65 -8.03 6.36
C ARG A 149 10.03 -7.82 5.73
N ASN A 150 10.52 -6.58 5.70
CA ASN A 150 11.85 -6.25 5.18
C ASN A 150 12.91 -6.15 6.29
N ARG A 151 13.84 -7.10 6.30
CA ARG A 151 14.97 -7.14 7.26
C ARG A 151 16.01 -6.04 7.04
N ASP A 152 16.00 -5.39 5.88
CA ASP A 152 16.93 -4.31 5.56
C ASP A 152 16.53 -2.97 6.23
N LEU A 153 15.35 -2.92 6.87
CA LEU A 153 14.86 -1.76 7.60
C LEU A 153 15.13 -1.93 9.10
N LYS A 154 15.52 -0.84 9.76
CA LYS A 154 15.59 -0.80 11.22
C LYS A 154 14.54 0.17 11.72
N ILE A 155 13.64 -0.33 12.57
CA ILE A 155 12.56 0.45 13.17
C ILE A 155 12.89 0.65 14.64
N LYS A 156 12.77 1.88 15.12
CA LYS A 156 12.84 2.24 16.53
C LYS A 156 11.63 3.10 16.87
N LEU A 157 11.17 3.02 18.10
CA LEU A 157 10.15 3.89 18.66
C LEU A 157 10.81 4.70 19.79
N VAL A 158 10.66 6.03 19.74
CA VAL A 158 11.27 6.96 20.69
C VAL A 158 10.24 7.98 21.17
N ASP A 159 10.48 8.58 22.32
CA ASP A 159 9.63 9.62 22.93
C ASP A 159 10.03 11.05 22.53
N ASN A 160 11.21 11.23 21.94
CA ASN A 160 11.70 12.52 21.47
C ASN A 160 12.65 12.38 20.28
N ILE A 161 12.76 13.46 19.50
CA ILE A 161 13.64 13.56 18.32
C ILE A 161 14.53 14.80 18.40
N ASN A 162 15.03 15.09 19.62
CA ASN A 162 15.71 16.34 19.92
C ASN A 162 16.90 16.66 19.02
N GLU A 163 17.65 15.63 18.64
CA GLU A 163 18.79 15.76 17.73
C GLU A 163 18.41 16.20 16.30
N TYR A 164 17.16 16.01 15.88
CA TYR A 164 16.67 16.37 14.54
C TYR A 164 15.85 17.67 14.52
N TYR A 165 15.39 18.15 15.68
CA TYR A 165 14.56 19.36 15.75
C TYR A 165 15.16 20.59 15.06
N PRO A 166 16.46 20.92 15.23
CA PRO A 166 17.02 22.12 14.61
C PRO A 166 16.87 22.13 13.09
N THR A 167 17.21 21.03 12.43
CA THR A 167 17.14 20.94 10.96
C THR A 167 15.70 20.83 10.44
N ILE A 168 14.80 20.18 11.19
CA ILE A 168 13.37 20.16 10.86
C ILE A 168 12.80 21.58 10.92
N TRP A 169 13.11 22.33 11.98
CA TRP A 169 12.65 23.71 12.12
C TRP A 169 13.20 24.65 11.07
N GLU A 170 14.48 24.49 10.71
CA GLU A 170 15.10 25.24 9.62
C GLU A 170 14.33 25.02 8.31
N TYR A 171 14.07 23.75 7.95
CA TYR A 171 13.27 23.41 6.77
C TYR A 171 11.87 24.05 6.81
N ILE A 172 11.18 23.96 7.95
CA ILE A 172 9.84 24.53 8.12
C ILE A 172 9.86 26.05 7.90
N ASN A 173 10.85 26.75 8.45
CA ASN A 173 10.94 28.20 8.33
C ASN A 173 11.29 28.65 6.90
N GLN A 174 12.11 27.88 6.18
CA GLN A 174 12.46 28.17 4.78
C GLN A 174 11.29 27.89 3.81
N HIS A 175 10.60 26.76 3.99
CA HIS A 175 9.60 26.30 3.01
C HIS A 175 8.15 26.65 3.35
N TYR A 176 7.86 26.91 4.63
CA TYR A 176 6.51 27.27 5.12
C TYR A 176 6.58 28.52 6.01
N PRO A 177 7.09 29.66 5.50
CA PRO A 177 7.28 30.86 6.32
C PRO A 177 5.95 31.38 6.86
N SER A 178 6.00 31.94 8.06
CA SER A 178 4.87 32.58 8.75
C SER A 178 4.38 33.85 8.04
N ASN A 179 5.23 34.50 7.24
CA ASN A 179 4.92 35.74 6.53
C ASN A 179 4.77 35.45 5.03
N GLY A 180 3.63 35.78 4.42
CA GLY A 180 3.47 35.83 2.96
C GLY A 180 2.28 35.07 2.34
N LEU A 181 1.69 34.08 3.00
CA LEU A 181 0.50 33.34 2.55
C LEU A 181 -0.32 32.85 3.78
N PRO A 182 -1.38 33.56 4.22
CA PRO A 182 -1.90 33.42 5.58
C PRO A 182 -2.46 32.04 5.93
N GLU A 183 -3.40 31.49 5.17
CA GLU A 183 -4.18 30.33 5.66
C GLU A 183 -3.52 28.97 5.43
N ARG A 184 -2.84 28.77 4.29
CA ARG A 184 -2.30 27.44 3.93
C ARG A 184 -1.06 27.07 4.76
N ASN A 185 -0.16 28.03 4.98
CA ASN A 185 1.03 27.82 5.79
C ASN A 185 0.69 27.72 7.27
N GLU A 186 -0.33 28.45 7.74
CA GLU A 186 -0.79 28.35 9.12
C GLU A 186 -1.31 26.93 9.45
N ASN A 187 -2.13 26.33 8.59
CA ASN A 187 -2.60 24.96 8.77
C ASN A 187 -1.46 23.93 8.79
N VAL A 188 -0.47 24.09 7.91
CA VAL A 188 0.72 23.23 7.87
C VAL A 188 1.56 23.40 9.14
N ARG A 189 1.81 24.63 9.59
CA ARG A 189 2.56 24.90 10.82
C ARG A 189 1.81 24.42 12.06
N ASN A 190 0.49 24.53 12.11
CA ASN A 190 -0.34 24.00 13.18
C ASN A 190 -0.25 22.47 13.26
N LEU A 191 -0.31 21.79 12.10
CA LEU A 191 -0.09 20.34 12.02
C LEU A 191 1.30 19.96 12.53
N LEU A 192 2.35 20.61 12.04
CA LEU A 192 3.73 20.32 12.43
C LEU A 192 3.97 20.59 13.92
N SER A 193 3.44 21.70 14.45
CA SER A 193 3.48 22.00 15.88
C SER A 193 2.79 20.91 16.71
N SER A 194 1.62 20.43 16.28
CA SER A 194 0.92 19.33 16.96
C SER A 194 1.68 18.00 16.90
N CYS A 195 2.46 17.76 15.83
CA CYS A 195 3.37 16.60 15.73
C CYS A 195 4.56 16.66 16.68
N HIS A 196 4.75 17.80 17.36
CA HIS A 196 5.82 18.03 18.33
C HIS A 196 5.28 18.31 19.75
N GLY A 197 4.00 18.01 19.97
CA GLY A 197 3.34 18.18 21.26
C GLY A 197 3.83 17.19 22.33
N PHE A 198 3.41 17.45 23.57
CA PHE A 198 3.73 16.60 24.72
C PHE A 198 3.20 15.17 24.52
N ASN A 199 3.97 14.16 24.97
CA ASN A 199 3.65 12.72 24.88
C ASN A 199 3.50 12.15 23.46
N ILE A 200 3.87 12.87 22.41
CA ILE A 200 3.98 12.31 21.06
C ILE A 200 5.21 11.40 20.99
N HIS A 201 5.02 10.19 20.46
CA HIS A 201 6.12 9.27 20.16
C HIS A 201 6.43 9.29 18.66
N TYR A 202 7.61 8.81 18.30
CA TYR A 202 8.11 8.85 16.93
C TYR A 202 8.67 7.49 16.53
N PHE A 203 8.21 6.98 15.40
CA PHE A 203 8.92 5.89 14.73
C PHE A 203 10.08 6.48 13.94
N ILE A 204 11.28 5.98 14.18
CA ILE A 204 12.46 6.23 13.35
C ILE A 204 12.73 4.96 12.53
N VAL A 205 12.66 5.08 11.21
CA VAL A 205 12.95 4.00 10.27
C VAL A 205 14.20 4.31 9.47
N GLU A 206 15.25 3.53 9.66
CA GLU A 206 16.45 3.59 8.81
C GLU A 206 16.21 2.75 7.55
N SER A 207 16.38 3.35 6.38
CA SER A 207 16.12 2.74 5.09
C SER A 207 17.18 3.11 4.06
N HIS A 208 17.54 2.17 3.20
CA HIS A 208 18.42 2.41 2.06
C HIS A 208 17.60 2.41 0.77
N ALA A 209 17.68 3.47 -0.01
CA ALA A 209 16.96 3.57 -1.26
C ALA A 209 17.67 4.46 -2.29
N ARG A 210 17.29 4.31 -3.56
CA ARG A 210 17.69 5.21 -4.66
C ARG A 210 16.71 6.38 -4.84
N ASN A 211 15.58 6.35 -4.13
CA ASN A 211 14.54 7.37 -4.16
C ASN A 211 13.83 7.43 -2.80
N VAL A 212 13.63 8.64 -2.27
CA VAL A 212 12.86 8.97 -1.07
C VAL A 212 11.46 8.36 -1.11
N SER A 213 10.71 8.49 -2.20
CA SER A 213 9.34 7.97 -2.30
C SER A 213 9.29 6.46 -2.07
N PHE A 214 10.31 5.75 -2.53
CA PHE A 214 10.43 4.32 -2.33
C PHE A 214 10.76 3.96 -0.88
N ALA A 215 11.72 4.67 -0.27
CA ALA A 215 12.04 4.50 1.15
C ALA A 215 10.81 4.73 2.03
N VAL A 216 10.08 5.82 1.79
CA VAL A 216 8.86 6.17 2.52
C VAL A 216 7.76 5.14 2.30
N LYS A 217 7.56 4.65 1.07
CA LYS A 217 6.57 3.61 0.79
C LYS A 217 6.86 2.31 1.54
N GLN A 218 8.13 1.88 1.58
CA GLN A 218 8.50 0.69 2.35
C GLN A 218 8.26 0.89 3.84
N ALA A 219 8.83 1.95 4.42
CA ALA A 219 8.69 2.24 5.85
C ALA A 219 7.22 2.37 6.25
N SER A 220 6.40 3.05 5.44
CA SER A 220 4.98 3.25 5.70
C SER A 220 4.19 1.96 5.80
N ARG A 221 4.56 0.92 5.04
CA ARG A 221 3.88 -0.38 5.08
C ARG A 221 4.26 -1.18 6.32
N GLU A 222 5.53 -1.15 6.70
CA GLU A 222 5.99 -1.81 7.93
C GLU A 222 5.32 -1.17 9.15
N LEU A 223 5.30 0.16 9.19
CA LEU A 223 4.59 0.88 10.24
C LEU A 223 3.08 0.66 10.16
N GLY A 224 2.49 0.62 8.97
CA GLY A 224 1.07 0.32 8.76
C GLY A 224 0.65 -1.02 9.37
N ALA A 225 1.43 -2.09 9.16
CA ALA A 225 1.16 -3.38 9.78
C ALA A 225 1.25 -3.32 11.32
N ASN A 226 2.25 -2.63 11.88
CA ASN A 226 2.38 -2.48 13.33
C ASN A 226 1.23 -1.67 13.95
N LEU A 227 0.80 -0.59 13.28
CA LEU A 227 -0.33 0.21 13.71
C LEU A 227 -1.67 -0.50 13.52
N GLY A 228 -1.78 -1.34 12.50
CA GLY A 228 -2.92 -2.23 12.31
C GLY A 228 -3.08 -3.21 13.45
N LEU A 229 -1.98 -3.85 13.89
CA LEU A 229 -1.99 -4.72 15.06
C LEU A 229 -2.34 -3.94 16.34
N TYR A 230 -1.74 -2.76 16.52
CA TYR A 230 -2.06 -1.90 17.66
C TYR A 230 -3.57 -1.57 17.71
N LEU A 231 -4.14 -1.12 16.59
CA LEU A 231 -5.55 -0.80 16.51
C LEU A 231 -6.43 -2.03 16.66
N PHE A 232 -5.99 -3.18 16.16
CA PHE A 232 -6.70 -4.43 16.34
C PHE A 232 -6.84 -4.75 17.83
N VAL A 233 -5.74 -4.77 18.60
CA VAL A 233 -5.76 -5.02 20.04
C VAL A 233 -6.54 -3.94 20.82
N GLN A 234 -6.37 -2.66 20.46
CA GLN A 234 -7.09 -1.57 21.15
C GLN A 234 -8.62 -1.65 20.93
N LEU A 235 -9.03 -2.15 19.77
CA LEU A 235 -10.44 -2.26 19.37
C LEU A 235 -11.02 -3.65 19.64
N GLU A 236 -10.20 -4.66 19.99
CA GLU A 236 -10.68 -5.98 20.39
C GLU A 236 -11.68 -5.84 21.54
N GLY A 237 -12.91 -6.28 21.28
CA GLY A 237 -14.04 -6.20 22.23
C GLY A 237 -14.87 -4.93 22.15
N ARG A 238 -14.40 -3.86 21.51
CA ARG A 238 -15.23 -2.69 21.24
C ARG A 238 -15.76 -2.84 19.83
N GLY A 239 -17.06 -3.07 19.68
CA GLY A 239 -17.75 -3.14 18.39
C GLY A 239 -17.72 -1.86 17.55
N ILE A 240 -16.62 -1.11 17.57
CA ILE A 240 -16.31 0.08 16.77
C ILE A 240 -15.84 -0.36 15.38
N LEU A 241 -16.57 -1.31 14.81
CA LEU A 241 -16.95 -1.21 13.43
C LEU A 241 -18.37 -0.64 13.53
N HIS A 242 -18.52 0.70 13.58
CA HIS A 242 -19.81 1.37 13.42
C HIS A 242 -20.31 1.10 11.99
N LEU A 243 -20.73 -0.14 11.75
CA LEU A 243 -21.39 -0.60 10.56
C LEU A 243 -22.87 -0.40 10.85
N SER A 244 -23.31 0.86 10.82
CA SER A 244 -24.73 1.18 10.78
C SER A 244 -25.43 0.30 9.73
N PRO A 245 -26.68 -0.16 9.97
CA PRO A 245 -27.50 -0.84 8.97
C PRO A 245 -27.85 0.04 7.75
N GLY A 246 -27.60 1.36 7.80
CA GLY A 246 -27.72 2.28 6.67
C GLY A 246 -26.53 2.22 5.69
N PRO A 247 -26.58 2.99 4.56
CA PRO A 247 -25.39 3.21 3.73
C PRO A 247 -24.24 3.66 4.62
N PHE A 248 -23.05 3.08 4.40
CA PHE A 248 -21.88 3.19 5.29
C PHE A 248 -21.68 4.62 5.85
N PRO A 249 -21.42 4.79 7.16
CA PRO A 249 -21.28 6.12 7.73
C PRO A 249 -19.90 6.73 7.43
N SER A 250 -19.98 7.95 6.89
CA SER A 250 -18.99 9.03 6.86
C SER A 250 -17.75 8.93 5.94
N GLU A 251 -17.51 10.02 5.22
CA GLU A 251 -16.28 10.38 4.50
C GLU A 251 -15.07 10.60 5.44
N HIS A 252 -15.08 10.02 6.65
CA HIS A 252 -14.17 10.33 7.74
C HIS A 252 -13.48 9.05 8.27
N SER A 253 -12.20 9.17 8.58
CA SER A 253 -11.38 8.10 9.17
C SER A 253 -11.99 7.59 10.49
N MET A 254 -12.08 6.26 10.65
CA MET A 254 -12.67 5.61 11.82
C MET A 254 -11.69 5.53 12.99
N THR A 255 -10.39 5.73 12.72
CA THR A 255 -9.38 5.91 13.77
C THR A 255 -8.86 7.34 13.84
N LYS A 256 -8.51 7.77 15.05
CA LYS A 256 -7.75 9.00 15.30
C LYS A 256 -6.25 8.77 15.30
N VAL A 257 -5.79 7.51 15.31
CA VAL A 257 -4.37 7.13 15.36
C VAL A 257 -3.80 7.17 13.95
N ARG A 258 -2.87 8.10 13.69
CA ARG A 258 -2.36 8.36 12.33
C ARG A 258 -0.87 8.71 12.33
N MET A 259 -0.28 8.65 11.14
CA MET A 259 1.06 9.17 10.85
C MET A 259 0.92 10.29 9.80
N PRO A 260 0.63 11.53 10.21
CA PRO A 260 0.22 12.59 9.29
C PRO A 260 1.36 13.11 8.41
N VAL A 261 2.59 13.05 8.92
CA VAL A 261 3.78 13.56 8.23
C VAL A 261 4.91 12.54 8.28
N VAL A 262 5.89 12.72 7.39
CA VAL A 262 7.17 12.00 7.40
C VAL A 262 8.28 13.01 7.24
N TYR A 263 9.16 13.10 8.24
CA TYR A 263 10.41 13.87 8.10
C TYR A 263 11.46 12.97 7.45
N VAL A 264 12.04 13.42 6.35
CA VAL A 264 13.06 12.70 5.58
C VAL A 264 14.41 13.31 5.92
N ILE A 265 15.18 12.59 6.74
CA ILE A 265 16.51 13.01 7.16
C ILE A 265 17.57 12.26 6.34
N GLN A 266 18.50 12.99 5.74
CA GLN A 266 19.67 12.45 5.07
C GLN A 266 20.91 13.18 5.61
N ASN A 267 21.96 12.45 5.98
CA ASN A 267 23.19 13.05 6.55
C ASN A 267 22.93 14.03 7.72
N GLN A 268 21.97 13.70 8.60
CA GLN A 268 21.53 14.53 9.74
C GLN A 268 20.83 15.85 9.36
N VAL A 269 20.48 16.05 8.09
CA VAL A 269 19.74 17.21 7.61
C VAL A 269 18.34 16.80 7.14
N CYS A 270 17.33 17.61 7.45
CA CYS A 270 15.97 17.44 6.96
C CYS A 270 15.88 17.90 5.50
N GLU A 271 15.84 16.94 4.59
CA GLU A 271 15.76 17.20 3.14
C GLU A 271 14.32 17.48 2.68
N PHE A 272 13.34 16.77 3.27
CA PHE A 272 11.93 16.87 2.87
C PHE A 272 10.98 16.60 4.03
N ILE A 273 9.82 17.25 3.99
CA ILE A 273 8.65 16.87 4.79
C ILE A 273 7.54 16.43 3.85
N LEU A 274 7.09 15.18 3.99
CA LEU A 274 5.98 14.63 3.21
C LEU A 274 4.72 14.57 4.06
N PHE A 275 3.60 15.05 3.51
CA PHE A 275 2.30 15.05 4.17
C PHE A 275 1.45 13.90 3.64
N LYS A 276 0.99 13.02 4.52
CA LYS A 276 -0.02 12.00 4.22
C LYS A 276 -1.43 12.54 4.43
N PHE A 277 -1.61 13.37 5.46
CA PHE A 277 -2.86 14.01 5.81
C PHE A 277 -2.59 15.45 6.23
N TYR A 278 -3.54 16.35 5.95
CA TYR A 278 -3.47 17.76 6.34
C TYR A 278 -4.36 18.09 7.55
N GLU A 279 -5.09 17.10 8.07
CA GLU A 279 -5.91 17.26 9.27
C GLU A 279 -5.05 17.41 10.52
N LYS A 280 -5.53 18.22 11.48
CA LYS A 280 -4.85 18.45 12.75
C LYS A 280 -4.59 17.13 13.48
N PHE A 281 -3.39 16.99 14.03
CA PHE A 281 -3.03 15.82 14.80
C PHE A 281 -3.84 15.77 16.10
N SER A 282 -4.55 14.68 16.32
CA SER A 282 -5.33 14.51 17.55
C SER A 282 -4.41 14.26 18.75
N ASN A 283 -4.91 14.56 19.95
CA ASN A 283 -4.13 14.38 21.17
C ASN A 283 -3.65 12.91 21.31
N PRO A 284 -2.42 12.70 21.82
CA PRO A 284 -1.90 11.36 22.02
C PRO A 284 -2.80 10.51 22.92
N GLN A 285 -3.01 9.26 22.51
CA GLN A 285 -3.77 8.28 23.28
C GLN A 285 -2.82 7.41 24.09
N ASP A 286 -3.09 7.27 25.39
CA ASP A 286 -2.30 6.42 26.28
C ASP A 286 -2.63 4.93 26.00
N ILE A 287 -1.58 4.12 25.90
CA ILE A 287 -1.68 2.67 25.71
C ILE A 287 -1.62 1.98 27.07
N SER A 288 -2.57 1.09 27.33
CA SER A 288 -2.57 0.35 28.58
C SER A 288 -1.44 -0.69 28.60
N LEU A 289 -0.95 -1.04 29.79
CA LEU A 289 0.07 -2.09 29.92
C LEU A 289 -0.43 -3.44 29.42
N GLN A 290 -1.74 -3.70 29.53
CA GLN A 290 -2.34 -4.94 29.05
C GLN A 290 -2.32 -5.00 27.52
N ASP A 291 -2.75 -3.93 26.85
CA ASP A 291 -2.71 -3.85 25.39
C ASP A 291 -1.28 -4.00 24.87
N LEU A 292 -0.33 -3.33 25.54
CA LEU A 292 1.09 -3.44 25.20
C LEU A 292 1.61 -4.88 25.31
N LYS A 293 1.21 -5.62 26.36
CA LYS A 293 1.57 -7.03 26.54
C LYS A 293 0.93 -7.93 25.47
N ASN A 294 -0.32 -7.68 25.12
CA ASN A 294 -1.02 -8.42 24.06
C ASN A 294 -0.32 -8.21 22.71
N ILE A 295 -0.05 -6.95 22.35
CA ILE A 295 0.67 -6.60 21.11
C ILE A 295 2.04 -7.28 21.07
N ALA A 296 2.82 -7.21 22.15
CA ALA A 296 4.12 -7.88 22.22
C ALA A 296 4.00 -9.41 22.07
N GLY A 297 2.97 -10.02 22.67
CA GLY A 297 2.65 -11.44 22.53
C GLY A 297 2.36 -11.83 21.08
N ASP A 298 1.50 -11.06 20.41
CA ASP A 298 1.11 -11.29 19.02
C ASP A 298 2.29 -11.12 18.05
N ILE A 299 3.11 -10.09 18.24
CA ILE A 299 4.34 -9.89 17.46
C ILE A 299 5.26 -11.11 17.61
N SER A 300 5.48 -11.57 18.85
CA SER A 300 6.33 -12.74 19.12
C SER A 300 5.77 -14.01 18.46
N PHE A 301 4.45 -14.21 18.55
CA PHE A 301 3.77 -15.35 17.93
C PHE A 301 3.91 -15.32 16.41
N ILE A 302 3.57 -14.20 15.76
CA ILE A 302 3.63 -14.04 14.31
C ILE A 302 5.06 -14.23 13.79
N ASN A 303 6.06 -13.69 14.50
CA ASN A 303 7.46 -13.83 14.13
C ASN A 303 7.96 -15.28 14.23
N LYS A 304 7.41 -16.10 15.15
CA LYS A 304 7.73 -17.53 15.32
C LYS A 304 7.09 -18.44 14.26
N ILE A 305 6.12 -17.96 13.47
CA ILE A 305 5.48 -18.76 12.42
C ILE A 305 6.52 -19.17 11.36
N LYS A 306 6.81 -20.48 11.29
CA LYS A 306 7.75 -21.05 10.31
C LYS A 306 7.29 -20.90 8.85
N ASN A 307 5.97 -20.90 8.63
CA ASN A 307 5.40 -20.74 7.29
C ASN A 307 5.48 -19.27 6.84
N SER A 308 6.46 -18.98 5.98
CA SER A 308 6.71 -17.62 5.48
C SER A 308 5.54 -17.03 4.70
N LYS A 309 4.73 -17.84 3.99
CA LYS A 309 3.54 -17.37 3.27
C LYS A 309 2.47 -16.92 4.25
N LEU A 310 2.20 -17.72 5.28
CA LEU A 310 1.23 -17.40 6.34
C LEU A 310 1.64 -16.13 7.10
N ARG A 311 2.91 -16.04 7.49
CA ARG A 311 3.43 -14.84 8.16
C ARG A 311 3.28 -13.58 7.31
N LEU A 312 3.54 -13.67 6.00
CA LEU A 312 3.32 -12.56 5.08
C LEU A 312 1.83 -12.19 4.96
N LEU A 313 0.93 -13.16 4.90
CA LEU A 313 -0.51 -12.90 4.84
C LEU A 313 -1.01 -12.15 6.09
N LEU A 314 -0.57 -12.57 7.29
CA LEU A 314 -0.93 -11.88 8.53
C LEU A 314 -0.41 -10.44 8.57
N TYR A 315 0.83 -10.23 8.12
CA TYR A 315 1.40 -8.90 7.98
C TYR A 315 0.56 -8.01 7.03
N GLU A 316 0.19 -8.54 5.84
CA GLU A 316 -0.63 -7.79 4.89
C GLU A 316 -2.03 -7.51 5.46
N ALA A 317 -2.63 -8.47 6.18
CA ALA A 317 -3.91 -8.29 6.84
C ALA A 317 -3.90 -7.10 7.80
N PHE A 318 -2.89 -7.00 8.68
CA PHE A 318 -2.79 -5.84 9.59
C PHE A 318 -2.53 -4.53 8.85
N ASN A 319 -1.70 -4.54 7.80
CA ASN A 319 -1.50 -3.34 6.99
C ASN A 319 -2.82 -2.87 6.35
N TYR A 320 -3.59 -3.79 5.74
CA TYR A 320 -4.88 -3.44 5.14
C TYR A 320 -5.93 -3.05 6.19
N TYR A 321 -5.88 -3.62 7.38
CA TYR A 321 -6.74 -3.21 8.48
C TYR A 321 -6.48 -1.75 8.87
N TYR A 322 -5.21 -1.35 9.01
CA TYR A 322 -4.84 0.05 9.25
C TYR A 322 -5.25 0.97 8.10
N ASP A 323 -5.00 0.57 6.85
CA ASP A 323 -5.39 1.34 5.67
C ASP A 323 -6.92 1.50 5.60
N ALA A 324 -7.68 0.47 5.95
CA ALA A 324 -9.13 0.53 6.01
C ALA A 324 -9.60 1.54 7.06
N LEU A 325 -9.03 1.54 8.27
CA LEU A 325 -9.43 2.46 9.34
C LEU A 325 -9.07 3.93 9.07
N THR A 326 -8.07 4.18 8.20
CA THR A 326 -7.51 5.53 7.96
C THR A 326 -7.89 6.14 6.61
N SER A 327 -8.27 5.33 5.62
CA SER A 327 -8.60 5.78 4.26
C SER A 327 -10.07 6.20 4.14
N THR A 328 -10.35 7.27 3.41
CA THR A 328 -11.72 7.61 2.98
C THR A 328 -12.24 6.70 1.87
N LYS A 329 -11.35 5.97 1.18
CA LYS A 329 -11.67 4.95 0.17
C LYS A 329 -11.72 3.56 0.82
N TYR A 330 -12.67 3.37 1.73
CA TYR A 330 -12.86 2.18 2.55
C TYR A 330 -12.98 0.86 1.76
N SER A 331 -13.57 0.90 0.57
CA SER A 331 -14.01 -0.29 -0.17
C SER A 331 -12.87 -1.27 -0.53
N THR A 332 -11.81 -0.79 -1.17
CA THR A 332 -10.74 -1.66 -1.70
C THR A 332 -9.86 -2.25 -0.59
N ALA A 333 -9.57 -1.47 0.45
CA ALA A 333 -8.78 -1.92 1.59
C ALA A 333 -9.55 -2.95 2.43
N PHE A 334 -10.84 -2.70 2.70
CA PHE A 334 -11.73 -3.63 3.39
C PHE A 334 -11.86 -4.97 2.63
N MET A 335 -12.10 -4.92 1.31
CA MET A 335 -12.18 -6.13 0.49
C MET A 335 -10.86 -6.90 0.42
N SER A 336 -9.72 -6.20 0.39
CA SER A 336 -8.39 -6.84 0.39
C SER A 336 -8.09 -7.53 1.73
N PHE A 337 -8.40 -6.87 2.84
CA PHE A 337 -8.35 -7.45 4.18
C PHE A 337 -9.21 -8.72 4.26
N TRP A 338 -10.47 -8.62 3.83
CA TRP A 338 -11.40 -9.73 3.92
C TRP A 338 -11.04 -10.91 3.02
N ASN A 339 -10.57 -10.66 1.79
CA ASN A 339 -10.04 -11.71 0.92
C ASN A 339 -8.87 -12.46 1.59
N ILE A 340 -8.00 -11.75 2.30
CA ILE A 340 -6.90 -12.39 3.03
C ILE A 340 -7.44 -13.25 4.18
N ILE A 341 -8.42 -12.74 4.94
CA ILE A 341 -9.11 -13.54 5.97
C ILE A 341 -9.72 -14.80 5.35
N GLU A 342 -10.50 -14.67 4.27
CA GLU A 342 -11.06 -15.81 3.54
C GLU A 342 -9.96 -16.80 3.12
N MET A 343 -8.86 -16.34 2.53
CA MET A 343 -7.71 -17.18 2.15
C MET A 343 -7.05 -17.90 3.33
N LEU A 344 -6.98 -17.26 4.51
CA LEU A 344 -6.43 -17.86 5.73
C LEU A 344 -7.32 -19.01 6.23
N PHE A 345 -8.64 -18.92 6.01
CA PHE A 345 -9.62 -19.94 6.41
C PHE A 345 -9.94 -20.98 5.32
N LEU A 346 -9.66 -20.73 4.04
CA LEU A 346 -10.01 -21.57 2.86
C LEU A 346 -9.03 -22.74 2.57
N LYS A 347 -8.59 -23.48 3.58
CA LYS A 347 -7.56 -24.52 3.34
C LYS A 347 -8.05 -25.81 2.63
N SER A 348 -9.31 -25.93 2.21
CA SER A 348 -9.80 -27.07 1.42
C SER A 348 -10.84 -26.64 0.38
N LYS A 349 -10.89 -27.37 -0.75
CA LYS A 349 -11.84 -27.16 -1.86
C LYS A 349 -13.32 -27.30 -1.45
N ASP A 350 -13.59 -27.78 -0.24
CA ASP A 350 -14.93 -28.09 0.28
C ASP A 350 -15.42 -27.10 1.35
N LEU A 351 -14.63 -26.08 1.69
CA LEU A 351 -14.99 -25.08 2.69
C LEU A 351 -15.92 -24.02 2.09
N THR A 352 -17.21 -24.13 2.40
CA THR A 352 -18.21 -23.12 2.03
C THR A 352 -18.04 -21.84 2.85
N LEU A 353 -18.50 -20.69 2.33
CA LEU A 353 -18.55 -19.43 3.08
C LEU A 353 -19.23 -19.62 4.44
N LYS A 354 -20.32 -20.40 4.50
CA LYS A 354 -21.01 -20.76 5.75
C LYS A 354 -20.08 -21.39 6.79
N THR A 355 -19.13 -22.21 6.36
CA THR A 355 -18.16 -22.88 7.24
C THR A 355 -17.08 -21.91 7.73
N ILE A 356 -16.66 -20.96 6.88
CA ILE A 356 -15.73 -19.89 7.28
C ILE A 356 -16.36 -19.01 8.35
N VAL A 357 -17.63 -18.64 8.16
CA VAL A 357 -18.40 -17.85 9.13
C VAL A 357 -18.52 -18.59 10.45
N HIS A 358 -18.81 -19.89 10.39
CA HIS A 358 -18.86 -20.73 11.57
C HIS A 358 -17.50 -20.78 12.29
N HIS A 359 -16.40 -20.98 11.56
CA HIS A 359 -15.06 -20.96 12.14
C HIS A 359 -14.71 -19.61 12.77
N LEU A 360 -14.97 -18.50 12.08
CA LEU A 360 -14.75 -17.15 12.60
C LEU A 360 -15.51 -16.93 13.91
N LYS A 361 -16.80 -17.25 13.95
CA LYS A 361 -17.62 -17.15 15.18
C LYS A 361 -17.09 -18.07 16.29
N SER A 362 -16.57 -19.24 15.94
CA SER A 362 -16.00 -20.20 16.90
C SER A 362 -14.63 -19.81 17.47
N THR A 363 -13.92 -18.86 16.86
CA THR A 363 -12.62 -18.39 17.39
C THR A 363 -12.76 -17.57 18.67
N PHE A 364 -13.96 -17.14 19.02
CA PHE A 364 -14.25 -16.38 20.24
C PHE A 364 -14.65 -17.30 21.39
N PRO A 365 -13.96 -17.27 22.55
CA PRO A 365 -14.26 -18.12 23.69
C PRO A 365 -15.71 -17.97 24.17
N GLU A 366 -16.35 -19.09 24.50
CA GLU A 366 -17.63 -19.14 25.19
C GLU A 366 -17.56 -18.30 26.50
N GLY A 367 -18.56 -17.45 26.75
CA GLY A 367 -18.64 -16.66 27.98
C GLY A 367 -17.91 -15.30 27.98
N THR A 368 -17.39 -14.85 26.84
CA THR A 368 -16.92 -13.45 26.69
C THR A 368 -18.11 -12.50 26.51
N ASP A 369 -18.16 -11.41 27.29
CA ASP A 369 -19.28 -10.45 27.31
C ASP A 369 -19.63 -9.89 25.92
N ASN A 370 -18.64 -9.84 25.01
CA ASN A 370 -18.76 -9.25 23.68
C ASN A 370 -18.97 -10.28 22.57
N LYS A 371 -19.15 -11.58 22.88
CA LYS A 371 -19.26 -12.65 21.86
C LYS A 371 -20.42 -12.39 20.89
N LYS A 372 -21.60 -12.06 21.42
CA LYS A 372 -22.79 -11.80 20.60
C LYS A 372 -22.61 -10.60 19.69
N ASP A 373 -21.98 -9.54 20.19
CA ASP A 373 -21.70 -8.34 19.40
C ASP A 373 -20.71 -8.66 18.26
N MET A 374 -19.70 -9.49 18.52
CA MET A 374 -18.74 -9.95 17.50
C MET A 374 -19.39 -10.85 16.45
N GLU A 375 -20.26 -11.78 16.86
CA GLU A 375 -21.03 -12.62 15.94
C GLU A 375 -21.94 -11.78 15.02
N GLN A 376 -22.61 -10.76 15.58
CA GLN A 376 -23.42 -9.82 14.81
C GLN A 376 -22.56 -8.97 13.86
N LEU A 377 -21.37 -8.54 14.28
CA LEU A 377 -20.44 -7.83 13.42
C LEU A 377 -19.97 -8.69 12.24
N ILE A 378 -19.69 -9.98 12.48
CA ILE A 378 -19.39 -10.93 11.41
C ILE A 378 -20.55 -11.00 10.41
N ASP A 379 -21.79 -11.08 10.89
CA ASP A 379 -22.98 -11.12 10.02
C ASP A 379 -23.16 -9.83 9.21
N ILE A 380 -22.95 -8.66 9.83
CA ILE A 380 -23.01 -7.35 9.16
C ILE A 380 -21.88 -7.22 8.13
N MET A 381 -20.66 -7.66 8.46
CA MET A 381 -19.52 -7.66 7.54
C MET A 381 -19.76 -8.56 6.32
N LEU A 382 -20.35 -9.74 6.51
CA LEU A 382 -20.71 -10.65 5.42
C LEU A 382 -21.78 -10.06 4.52
N ARG A 383 -22.81 -9.43 5.10
CA ARG A 383 -23.84 -8.72 4.35
C ARG A 383 -23.19 -7.65 3.47
N LYS A 384 -22.26 -6.88 4.04
CA LYS A 384 -21.53 -5.82 3.34
C LYS A 384 -20.58 -6.35 2.27
N ARG A 385 -19.88 -7.45 2.51
CA ARG A 385 -19.07 -8.15 1.50
C ARG A 385 -19.94 -8.62 0.35
N ASN A 386 -21.11 -9.20 0.62
CA ASN A 386 -22.03 -9.63 -0.42
C ASN A 386 -22.59 -8.43 -1.21
N LEU A 387 -22.93 -7.33 -0.54
CA LEU A 387 -23.30 -6.08 -1.22
C LEU A 387 -22.16 -5.58 -2.11
N TYR A 388 -20.89 -5.64 -1.70
CA TYR A 388 -19.78 -5.24 -2.56
C TYR A 388 -19.54 -6.21 -3.72
N VAL A 389 -19.55 -7.52 -3.47
CA VAL A 389 -19.30 -8.53 -4.51
C VAL A 389 -20.43 -8.61 -5.53
N HIS A 390 -21.67 -8.25 -5.14
CA HIS A 390 -22.86 -8.40 -5.99
C HIS A 390 -23.50 -7.06 -6.42
N GLU A 391 -23.22 -5.93 -5.75
CA GLU A 391 -23.85 -4.63 -6.03
C GLU A 391 -22.85 -3.49 -6.30
N SER A 392 -21.52 -3.70 -6.26
CA SER A 392 -20.58 -2.68 -6.76
C SER A 392 -20.52 -2.68 -8.28
N LYS A 393 -21.53 -2.02 -8.89
CA LYS A 393 -21.69 -1.51 -10.26
C LYS A 393 -21.38 -2.48 -11.40
N ASP A 394 -22.44 -2.73 -12.18
CA ASP A 394 -22.61 -3.70 -13.26
C ASP A 394 -22.94 -5.10 -12.73
N THR A 395 -24.24 -5.34 -12.58
CA THR A 395 -24.86 -6.65 -12.41
C THR A 395 -24.20 -7.65 -13.34
N ILE A 396 -23.43 -8.61 -12.78
CA ILE A 396 -23.11 -9.85 -13.50
C ILE A 396 -24.45 -10.55 -13.68
N THR A 397 -25.02 -10.38 -14.87
CA THR A 397 -26.30 -10.97 -15.25
C THR A 397 -26.16 -12.49 -15.30
N SER A 398 -27.29 -13.20 -15.36
CA SER A 398 -27.24 -14.64 -15.67
C SER A 398 -26.49 -14.89 -16.99
N GLU A 399 -26.61 -13.97 -17.95
CA GLU A 399 -25.95 -14.06 -19.26
C GLU A 399 -24.42 -13.91 -19.17
N ASP A 400 -23.89 -13.02 -18.31
CA ASP A 400 -22.45 -12.91 -18.06
C ASP A 400 -21.88 -14.17 -17.37
N ARG A 401 -22.70 -14.78 -16.50
CA ARG A 401 -22.36 -16.01 -15.79
C ARG A 401 -22.35 -17.21 -16.73
N ASP A 402 -23.30 -17.28 -17.66
CA ASP A 402 -23.38 -18.30 -18.69
C ASP A 402 -22.27 -18.12 -19.74
N TYR A 403 -21.91 -16.88 -20.10
CA TYR A 403 -20.77 -16.58 -20.99
C TYR A 403 -19.43 -17.00 -20.37
N LEU A 404 -19.21 -16.73 -19.09
CA LEU A 404 -18.02 -17.19 -18.38
C LEU A 404 -17.97 -18.72 -18.26
N LYS A 405 -19.12 -19.38 -18.19
CA LYS A 405 -19.23 -20.85 -18.17
C LYS A 405 -18.83 -21.46 -19.51
N ILE A 406 -19.27 -20.86 -20.63
CA ILE A 406 -18.91 -21.24 -22.00
C ILE A 406 -17.41 -21.05 -22.32
N ILE A 407 -16.72 -20.16 -21.60
CA ILE A 407 -15.28 -19.93 -21.80
C ILE A 407 -14.41 -20.91 -20.99
N VAL A 408 -14.96 -21.49 -19.92
CA VAL A 408 -14.23 -22.33 -18.96
C VAL A 408 -14.52 -23.82 -19.14
N GLU A 409 -15.70 -24.18 -19.65
CA GLU A 409 -16.05 -25.50 -20.20
C GLU A 409 -15.70 -25.57 -21.69
#